data_AF-A0A3D4F5P6-F1
#
_entry.id   AF-A0A3D4F5P6-F1
#
_cell.length_a   1.000
_cell.length_b   1.000
_cell.length_c   1.000
_cell.angle_alpha   90.00
_cell.angle_beta   90.00
_cell.angle_gamma   90.00
#
_symmetry.space_group_name_H-M   'P 1'
#
loop_
_entity.id
_entity.type
_entity.pdbx_description
1 polymer ?
#
loop_
_entity_poly.entity_id
_entity_poly.type
_entity_poly.pdbx_seq_one_letter_code
_entity_poly.pdbx_strand_id
1 'polypeptide(L)'
;LHRVVRAVVPGGRNNPADKNAGIRPLAVYNPIHYMDLPELFMEYICSMTGKSPSTTGAGSEGALTKGPFNALPPIIDLNNALVSMILTGHDGFVTAAGYVGPKVKVAHDVSMLIPEVWCRMKEEERSSAFLIQNGYLDFCEDVEHEGRTLPFSRLGYRINRKFVRDFFGRVFNHPHAVFTEEMIEPEKQDRNAFVEGLDNIVATQIRVGNLYLQDGSIEAACPPLKALIHIMVEGQWEGKTLADPAVRSLFTLENMLASDWYQERLQTKQTLDVNLWERHADYLKAFLDKKGYQDESRRLHIQERMDQAVAKQAEAKDPEYLKRLVGTLGVQPLQSLQST
;
A
#
# COMPACT_ATOMS: atom_id res chain seq x y z
N LEU A 1 25.48 -11.36 -5.80
CA LEU A 1 24.73 -10.14 -6.18
C LEU A 1 23.30 -10.26 -5.67
N HIS A 2 22.93 -9.42 -4.70
CA HIS A 2 21.54 -9.32 -4.24
C HIS A 2 20.76 -8.43 -5.21
N ARG A 3 19.58 -8.86 -5.64
CA ARG A 3 18.66 -8.06 -6.48
C ARG A 3 17.51 -7.58 -5.61
N VAL A 4 17.23 -6.29 -5.66
CA VAL A 4 16.16 -5.65 -4.88
C VAL A 4 14.97 -5.30 -5.77
N VAL A 5 13.82 -5.07 -5.16
CA VAL A 5 12.65 -4.50 -5.84
C VAL A 5 13.01 -3.12 -6.39
N ARG A 6 12.58 -2.82 -7.62
CA ARG A 6 12.83 -1.54 -8.30
C ARG A 6 11.57 -0.79 -8.71
N ALA A 7 10.41 -1.44 -8.66
CA ALA A 7 9.12 -0.86 -9.00
C ALA A 7 8.03 -1.68 -8.31
N VAL A 8 7.03 -1.01 -7.75
CA VAL A 8 5.84 -1.61 -7.15
C VAL A 8 4.67 -1.16 -8.01
N VAL A 9 4.10 -2.10 -8.78
CA VAL A 9 3.04 -1.79 -9.74
C VAL A 9 1.86 -2.77 -9.55
N PRO A 10 1.05 -2.59 -8.48
CA PRO A 10 -0.17 -3.37 -8.28
C PRO A 10 -1.13 -3.31 -9.48
N GLY A 11 -1.95 -4.36 -9.61
CA GLY A 11 -3.04 -4.42 -10.58
C GLY A 11 -4.40 -4.29 -9.89
N GLY A 12 -5.27 -3.45 -10.43
CA GLY A 12 -6.66 -3.31 -10.01
C GLY A 12 -7.59 -4.05 -10.97
N ARG A 13 -8.53 -4.84 -10.43
CA ARG A 13 -9.53 -5.53 -11.26
C ARG A 13 -10.75 -4.64 -11.47
N ASN A 14 -10.87 -4.12 -12.68
CA ASN A 14 -11.96 -3.27 -13.10
C ASN A 14 -13.08 -4.05 -13.77
N ASN A 15 -14.30 -3.51 -13.69
CA ASN A 15 -15.48 -4.08 -14.33
C ASN A 15 -16.49 -3.00 -14.75
N PRO A 16 -17.23 -3.24 -15.86
CA PRO A 16 -18.44 -2.49 -16.14
C PRO A 16 -19.52 -2.84 -15.11
N ALA A 17 -20.63 -2.09 -15.13
CA ALA A 17 -21.83 -2.45 -14.40
C ALA A 17 -22.44 -3.75 -14.95
N ASP A 18 -22.98 -4.58 -14.06
CA ASP A 18 -23.84 -5.71 -14.41
C ASP A 18 -25.11 -5.62 -13.55
N LYS A 19 -26.18 -5.11 -14.15
CA LYS A 19 -27.46 -4.90 -13.46
C LYS A 19 -28.11 -6.20 -13.02
N ASN A 20 -27.92 -7.29 -13.76
CA ASN A 20 -28.52 -8.58 -13.43
C ASN A 20 -27.83 -9.22 -12.21
N ALA A 21 -26.52 -9.03 -12.11
CA ALA A 21 -25.72 -9.50 -10.98
C ALA A 21 -25.64 -8.51 -9.80
N GLY A 22 -26.29 -7.34 -9.90
CA GLY A 22 -26.21 -6.28 -8.89
C GLY A 22 -24.81 -5.67 -8.74
N ILE A 23 -23.97 -5.76 -9.77
CA ILE A 23 -22.59 -5.27 -9.74
C ILE A 23 -22.56 -3.83 -10.24
N ARG A 24 -22.10 -2.92 -9.36
CA ARG A 24 -21.85 -1.51 -9.69
C ARG A 24 -20.58 -1.35 -10.53
N PRO A 25 -20.47 -0.29 -11.37
CA PRO A 25 -19.28 -0.04 -12.16
C PRO A 25 -18.07 0.27 -11.28
N LEU A 26 -16.89 -0.18 -11.72
CA LEU A 26 -15.59 0.13 -11.10
C LEU A 26 -14.50 0.42 -12.16
N ALA A 27 -14.85 0.45 -13.44
CA ALA A 27 -13.92 0.70 -14.54
C ALA A 27 -13.69 2.20 -14.80
N VAL A 28 -13.36 2.97 -13.76
CA VAL A 28 -13.05 4.41 -13.85
C VAL A 28 -11.57 4.70 -14.10
N TYR A 29 -10.71 3.69 -13.95
CA TYR A 29 -9.28 3.82 -14.18
C TYR A 29 -8.94 3.78 -15.67
N ASN A 30 -7.94 4.58 -16.07
CA ASN A 30 -7.23 4.39 -17.32
C ASN A 30 -6.23 3.21 -17.20
N PRO A 31 -5.42 2.89 -18.24
CA PRO A 31 -4.50 1.76 -18.18
C PRO A 31 -3.49 1.80 -17.02
N ILE A 32 -2.99 2.99 -16.67
CA ILE A 32 -1.94 3.18 -15.66
C ILE A 32 -2.18 4.49 -14.90
N HIS A 33 -2.47 4.36 -13.61
CA HIS A 33 -2.50 5.48 -12.67
C HIS A 33 -1.21 5.53 -11.86
N TYR A 34 -0.82 6.74 -11.46
CA TYR A 34 0.12 6.99 -10.38
C TYR A 34 -0.66 7.56 -9.21
N MET A 35 -0.43 7.05 -8.02
CA MET A 35 -1.03 7.55 -6.79
C MET A 35 0.07 7.92 -5.81
N ASP A 36 -0.03 9.13 -5.26
CA ASP A 36 0.70 9.48 -4.05
C ASP A 36 0.30 8.53 -2.91
N LEU A 37 1.15 8.42 -1.89
CA LEU A 37 0.94 7.46 -0.81
C LEU A 37 -0.44 7.55 -0.13
N PRO A 38 -1.04 8.73 0.12
CA PRO A 38 -2.38 8.79 0.71
C PRO A 38 -3.44 8.08 -0.14
N GLU A 39 -3.52 8.40 -1.43
CA GLU A 39 -4.46 7.78 -2.37
C GLU A 39 -4.19 6.29 -2.55
N LEU A 40 -2.91 5.91 -2.69
CA LEU A 40 -2.51 4.52 -2.82
C LEU A 40 -2.93 3.70 -1.59
N PHE A 41 -2.82 4.29 -0.39
CA PHE A 41 -3.25 3.62 0.83
C PHE A 41 -4.76 3.55 0.97
N MET A 42 -5.55 4.47 0.40
CA MET A 42 -7.00 4.26 0.28
C MET A 42 -7.30 3.02 -0.58
N GLU A 43 -6.58 2.83 -1.68
CA GLU A 43 -6.71 1.65 -2.55
C GLU A 43 -6.26 0.38 -1.80
N TYR A 44 -5.13 0.40 -1.10
CA TYR A 44 -4.64 -0.75 -0.33
C TYR A 44 -5.53 -1.14 0.84
N ILE A 45 -6.08 -0.16 1.58
CA ILE A 45 -7.03 -0.40 2.67
C ILE A 45 -8.28 -1.07 2.13
N CYS A 46 -8.80 -0.60 0.99
CA CYS A 46 -10.06 -1.08 0.44
C CYS A 46 -9.93 -2.38 -0.37
N SER A 47 -8.85 -2.52 -1.15
CA SER A 47 -8.62 -3.62 -2.10
C SER A 47 -9.90 -3.98 -2.85
N MET A 48 -10.38 -3.03 -3.65
CA MET A 48 -11.74 -3.06 -4.22
C MET A 48 -11.86 -4.08 -5.34
N THR A 49 -13.04 -4.70 -5.45
CA THR A 49 -13.34 -5.67 -6.49
C THR A 49 -14.82 -5.62 -6.88
N GLY A 50 -15.11 -5.77 -8.17
CA GLY A 50 -16.50 -5.93 -8.66
C GLY A 50 -17.13 -7.28 -8.35
N LYS A 51 -16.35 -8.25 -7.86
CA LYS A 51 -16.89 -9.56 -7.44
C LYS A 51 -17.41 -9.49 -6.01
N SER A 52 -18.51 -10.18 -5.74
CA SER A 52 -19.15 -10.23 -4.41
C SER A 52 -19.48 -8.84 -3.86
N PRO A 53 -20.35 -8.06 -4.54
CA PRO A 53 -20.68 -6.71 -4.13
C PRO A 53 -21.30 -6.69 -2.72
N SER A 54 -21.02 -5.62 -1.98
CA SER A 54 -21.65 -5.35 -0.68
C SER A 54 -23.00 -4.64 -0.86
N THR A 55 -23.78 -4.50 0.21
CA THR A 55 -25.07 -3.78 0.15
C THR A 55 -24.93 -2.30 -0.22
N THR A 56 -23.77 -1.67 0.02
CA THR A 56 -23.58 -0.22 -0.16
C THR A 56 -22.53 0.16 -1.20
N GLY A 57 -21.82 -0.81 -1.80
CA GLY A 57 -20.74 -0.53 -2.75
C GLY A 57 -20.03 -1.79 -3.26
N ALA A 58 -18.88 -1.61 -3.90
CA ALA A 58 -18.03 -2.69 -4.40
C ALA A 58 -17.68 -3.71 -3.30
N GLY A 59 -17.29 -4.90 -3.72
CA GLY A 59 -16.65 -5.87 -2.83
C GLY A 59 -15.29 -5.34 -2.36
N SER A 60 -14.84 -5.84 -1.22
CA SER A 60 -13.50 -5.56 -0.68
C SER A 60 -12.84 -6.89 -0.33
N GLU A 61 -11.60 -7.07 -0.77
CA GLU A 61 -10.78 -8.24 -0.42
C GLU A 61 -10.05 -8.05 0.94
N GLY A 62 -10.37 -6.96 1.66
CA GLY A 62 -9.70 -6.53 2.88
C GLY A 62 -8.32 -5.92 2.61
N ALA A 63 -7.72 -5.30 3.63
CA ALA A 63 -6.45 -4.61 3.50
C ALA A 63 -5.38 -5.48 2.80
N LEU A 64 -4.73 -4.91 1.78
CA LEU A 64 -3.67 -5.54 1.00
C LEU A 64 -4.08 -6.88 0.35
N THR A 65 -5.38 -7.09 0.07
CA THR A 65 -5.97 -8.37 -0.39
C THR A 65 -5.81 -9.53 0.61
N LYS A 66 -5.54 -9.22 1.88
CA LYS A 66 -5.25 -10.22 2.93
C LYS A 66 -6.42 -10.53 3.85
N GLY A 67 -7.63 -10.01 3.58
CA GLY A 67 -8.80 -10.20 4.44
C GLY A 67 -9.05 -11.66 4.85
N PRO A 68 -9.05 -12.63 3.91
CA PRO A 68 -9.25 -14.05 4.23
C PRO A 68 -8.08 -14.74 4.92
N PHE A 69 -6.91 -14.08 5.03
CA PHE A 69 -5.64 -14.70 5.42
C PHE A 69 -4.95 -14.00 6.60
N ASN A 70 -5.53 -12.92 7.13
CA ASN A 70 -4.99 -12.17 8.25
C ASN A 70 -5.83 -12.41 9.52
N ALA A 71 -5.25 -13.14 10.46
CA ALA A 71 -5.87 -13.42 11.77
C ALA A 71 -5.62 -12.31 12.81
N LEU A 72 -4.92 -11.23 12.43
CA LEU A 72 -4.60 -10.09 13.30
C LEU A 72 -5.28 -8.82 12.78
N PRO A 73 -5.41 -7.77 13.62
CA PRO A 73 -5.88 -6.46 13.17
C PRO A 73 -5.11 -5.98 11.92
N PRO A 74 -5.80 -5.74 10.78
CA PRO A 74 -5.13 -5.45 9.51
C PRO A 74 -4.31 -4.16 9.53
N ILE A 75 -4.58 -3.26 10.48
CA ILE A 75 -3.84 -2.02 10.66
C ILE A 75 -2.35 -2.24 10.93
N ILE A 76 -1.98 -3.39 11.53
CA ILE A 76 -0.59 -3.77 11.78
C ILE A 76 0.17 -3.93 10.45
N ASP A 77 -0.45 -4.60 9.49
CA ASP A 77 0.12 -4.80 8.16
C ASP A 77 0.16 -3.49 7.36
N LEU A 78 -0.88 -2.66 7.49
CA LEU A 78 -0.93 -1.36 6.82
C LEU A 78 0.17 -0.42 7.32
N ASN A 79 0.40 -0.36 8.64
CA ASN A 79 1.51 0.42 9.22
C ASN A 79 2.86 -0.06 8.67
N ASN A 80 3.07 -1.38 8.60
CA ASN A 80 4.30 -1.95 8.04
C ASN A 80 4.46 -1.61 6.56
N ALA A 81 3.39 -1.74 5.77
CA ALA A 81 3.39 -1.43 4.35
C ALA A 81 3.70 0.06 4.12
N LEU A 82 3.14 0.97 4.92
CA LEU A 82 3.37 2.40 4.77
C LEU A 82 4.83 2.74 5.06
N VAL A 83 5.36 2.28 6.19
CA VAL A 83 6.77 2.48 6.54
C VAL A 83 7.68 1.93 5.43
N SER A 84 7.37 0.75 4.89
CA SER A 84 8.12 0.18 3.76
C SER A 84 8.13 1.11 2.55
N MET A 85 6.97 1.58 2.12
CA MET A 85 6.84 2.46 0.94
C MET A 85 7.57 3.78 1.14
N ILE A 86 7.44 4.41 2.32
CA ILE A 86 8.13 5.66 2.65
C ILE A 86 9.65 5.47 2.65
N LEU A 87 10.16 4.46 3.37
CA LEU A 87 11.60 4.22 3.50
C LEU A 87 12.30 3.92 2.18
N THR A 88 11.60 3.24 1.29
CA THR A 88 12.16 2.81 0.01
C THR A 88 11.90 3.79 -1.13
N GLY A 89 11.07 4.82 -0.90
CA GLY A 89 10.74 5.84 -1.90
C GLY A 89 10.10 5.27 -3.16
N HIS A 90 9.38 4.14 -3.06
CA HIS A 90 8.73 3.54 -4.23
C HIS A 90 7.50 4.36 -4.65
N ASP A 91 7.41 4.65 -5.93
CA ASP A 91 6.22 5.22 -6.54
C ASP A 91 5.08 4.19 -6.64
N GLY A 92 3.86 4.63 -6.32
CA GLY A 92 2.64 3.82 -6.32
C GLY A 92 1.91 3.82 -7.66
N PHE A 93 2.36 3.02 -8.62
CA PHE A 93 1.62 2.87 -9.90
C PHE A 93 0.56 1.76 -9.80
N VAL A 94 -0.65 2.01 -10.30
CA VAL A 94 -1.75 1.04 -10.33
C VAL A 94 -2.17 0.79 -11.77
N THR A 95 -2.38 -0.47 -12.14
CA THR A 95 -2.64 -0.85 -13.54
C THR A 95 -3.99 -1.53 -13.70
N ALA A 96 -4.70 -1.19 -14.77
CA ALA A 96 -6.03 -1.73 -15.02
C ALA A 96 -5.97 -3.15 -15.57
N ALA A 97 -6.66 -4.07 -14.92
CA ALA A 97 -6.98 -5.40 -15.42
C ALA A 97 -8.50 -5.56 -15.60
N GLY A 98 -8.91 -6.46 -16.48
CA GLY A 98 -10.30 -6.70 -16.83
C GLY A 98 -10.80 -5.69 -17.86
N TYR A 99 -11.02 -4.45 -17.45
CA TYR A 99 -11.63 -3.39 -18.25
C TYR A 99 -10.95 -2.02 -18.06
N VAL A 100 -10.99 -1.21 -19.12
CA VAL A 100 -10.67 0.23 -19.09
C VAL A 100 -11.90 0.96 -19.60
N GLY A 101 -12.60 1.68 -18.73
CA GLY A 101 -13.96 2.12 -19.02
C GLY A 101 -14.95 0.94 -19.17
N PRO A 102 -16.25 1.23 -19.34
CA PRO A 102 -17.28 0.20 -19.39
C PRO A 102 -17.30 -0.63 -20.69
N LYS A 103 -16.64 -0.17 -21.77
CA LYS A 103 -16.75 -0.79 -23.10
C LYS A 103 -15.50 -1.55 -23.53
N VAL A 104 -14.31 -1.20 -23.02
CA VAL A 104 -13.06 -1.79 -23.48
C VAL A 104 -12.57 -2.87 -22.53
N LYS A 105 -12.67 -4.13 -22.95
CA LYS A 105 -12.11 -5.26 -22.24
C LYS A 105 -10.62 -5.38 -22.56
N VAL A 106 -9.78 -5.30 -21.53
CA VAL A 106 -8.31 -5.44 -21.64
C VAL A 106 -7.79 -6.75 -21.06
N ALA A 107 -8.62 -7.54 -20.38
CA ALA A 107 -8.22 -8.79 -19.71
C ALA A 107 -6.95 -8.60 -18.86
N HIS A 108 -5.79 -9.12 -19.30
CA HIS A 108 -4.50 -8.90 -18.66
C HIS A 108 -3.47 -8.22 -19.59
N ASP A 109 -3.91 -7.70 -20.74
CA ASP A 109 -3.02 -7.18 -21.77
C ASP A 109 -2.19 -6.02 -21.26
N VAL A 110 -2.81 -5.09 -20.51
CA VAL A 110 -2.09 -3.99 -19.84
C VAL A 110 -1.08 -4.53 -18.83
N SER A 111 -1.49 -5.48 -17.98
CA SER A 111 -0.64 -6.08 -16.93
C SER A 111 0.61 -6.72 -17.50
N MET A 112 0.51 -7.40 -18.65
CA MET A 112 1.64 -8.06 -19.31
C MET A 112 2.64 -7.07 -19.91
N LEU A 113 2.22 -5.84 -20.22
CA LEU A 113 3.10 -4.80 -20.80
C LEU A 113 3.92 -4.06 -19.75
N ILE A 114 3.48 -4.05 -18.49
CA ILE A 114 4.15 -3.31 -17.41
C ILE A 114 5.63 -3.67 -17.28
N PRO A 115 6.04 -4.95 -17.11
CA PRO A 115 7.46 -5.27 -16.98
C PRO A 115 8.25 -4.89 -18.24
N GLU A 116 7.65 -5.03 -19.42
CA GLU A 116 8.26 -4.71 -20.71
C GLU A 116 8.52 -3.21 -20.87
N VAL A 117 7.56 -2.35 -20.50
CA VAL A 117 7.73 -0.89 -20.56
C VAL A 117 8.69 -0.44 -19.45
N TRP A 118 8.48 -0.87 -18.20
CA TRP A 118 9.31 -0.43 -17.08
C TRP A 118 10.77 -0.79 -17.26
N CYS A 119 11.10 -2.04 -17.64
CA CYS A 119 12.49 -2.45 -17.77
C CYS A 119 13.26 -1.69 -18.86
N ARG A 120 12.54 -1.09 -19.83
CA ARG A 120 13.10 -0.27 -20.91
C ARG A 120 13.13 1.23 -20.61
N MET A 121 12.58 1.67 -19.48
CA MET A 121 12.74 3.03 -18.95
C MET A 121 14.04 3.12 -18.14
N LYS A 122 14.72 4.27 -18.18
CA LYS A 122 15.83 4.57 -17.25
C LYS A 122 15.30 4.74 -15.84
N GLU A 123 16.19 4.73 -14.86
CA GLU A 123 15.80 4.87 -13.45
C GLU A 123 15.12 6.22 -13.18
N GLU A 124 15.67 7.31 -13.71
CA GLU A 124 15.09 8.64 -13.54
C GLU A 124 13.74 8.77 -14.26
N GLU A 125 13.59 8.14 -15.42
CA GLU A 125 12.37 8.20 -16.24
C GLU A 125 11.18 7.51 -15.57
N ARG A 126 11.41 6.59 -14.63
CA ARG A 126 10.35 5.88 -13.90
C ARG A 126 9.83 6.66 -12.70
N SER A 127 10.56 7.69 -12.26
CA SER A 127 10.17 8.51 -11.12
C SER A 127 8.89 9.28 -11.45
N SER A 128 7.92 9.23 -10.54
CA SER A 128 6.69 10.04 -10.61
C SER A 128 7.00 11.53 -10.76
N ALA A 129 7.96 12.05 -10.00
CA ALA A 129 8.39 13.45 -10.07
C ALA A 129 8.87 13.83 -11.48
N PHE A 130 9.70 12.98 -12.11
CA PHE A 130 10.12 13.18 -13.49
C PHE A 130 8.93 13.16 -14.45
N LEU A 131 8.04 12.19 -14.28
CA LEU A 131 6.89 11.99 -15.14
C LEU A 131 5.89 13.16 -15.07
N ILE A 132 5.61 13.67 -13.87
CA ILE A 132 4.75 14.84 -13.63
C ILE A 132 5.42 16.10 -14.20
N GLN A 133 6.68 16.36 -13.84
CA GLN A 133 7.40 17.57 -14.28
C GLN A 133 7.49 17.67 -15.81
N ASN A 134 7.61 16.53 -16.49
CA ASN A 134 7.69 16.47 -17.94
C ASN A 134 6.33 16.29 -18.62
N GLY A 135 5.20 16.35 -17.90
CA GLY A 135 3.86 16.31 -18.47
C GLY A 135 3.48 14.96 -19.10
N TYR A 136 3.94 13.86 -18.53
CA TYR A 136 3.56 12.50 -18.90
C TYR A 136 2.36 11.97 -18.09
N LEU A 137 2.06 12.63 -16.97
CA LEU A 137 0.99 12.28 -16.06
C LEU A 137 0.05 13.49 -15.90
N ASP A 138 -1.25 13.25 -16.07
CA ASP A 138 -2.29 14.25 -15.87
C ASP A 138 -2.96 14.00 -14.52
N PHE A 139 -3.17 15.06 -13.72
CA PHE A 139 -3.88 14.95 -12.45
C PHE A 139 -5.38 14.70 -12.68
N CYS A 140 -5.97 13.82 -11.88
CA CYS A 140 -7.39 13.50 -11.94
C CYS A 140 -8.19 14.57 -11.17
N GLU A 141 -8.59 15.66 -11.82
CA GLU A 141 -9.36 16.72 -11.16
C GLU A 141 -10.76 16.25 -10.75
N ASP A 142 -11.24 16.72 -9.59
CA ASP A 142 -12.57 16.40 -9.07
C ASP A 142 -13.68 16.75 -10.08
N VAL A 143 -14.75 15.96 -10.05
CA VAL A 143 -15.79 15.98 -11.06
C VAL A 143 -17.09 16.54 -10.48
N GLU A 144 -17.56 17.65 -11.04
CA GLU A 144 -18.90 18.17 -10.79
C GLU A 144 -19.95 17.36 -11.57
N HIS A 145 -20.97 16.87 -10.85
CA HIS A 145 -22.12 16.18 -11.43
C HIS A 145 -23.37 16.40 -10.58
N GLU A 146 -24.45 16.91 -11.19
CA GLU A 146 -25.75 17.13 -10.53
C GLU A 146 -25.65 17.93 -9.21
N GLY A 147 -24.76 18.94 -9.16
CA GLY A 147 -24.55 19.77 -7.97
C GLY A 147 -23.76 19.10 -6.84
N ARG A 148 -23.15 17.94 -7.10
CA ARG A 148 -22.22 17.25 -6.19
C ARG A 148 -20.82 17.19 -6.80
N THR A 149 -19.81 17.39 -5.95
CA THR A 149 -18.40 17.18 -6.29
C THR A 149 -18.01 15.73 -5.98
N LEU A 150 -17.51 15.00 -6.99
CA LEU A 150 -17.01 13.65 -6.87
C LEU A 150 -15.48 13.65 -6.85
N PRO A 151 -14.83 13.00 -5.87
CA PRO A 151 -13.41 13.15 -5.63
C PRO A 151 -12.57 12.27 -6.57
N PHE A 152 -12.55 12.59 -7.86
CA PHE A 152 -11.70 11.90 -8.84
C PHE A 152 -10.21 12.09 -8.51
N SER A 153 -9.85 13.13 -7.75
CA SER A 153 -8.51 13.33 -7.19
C SER A 153 -8.03 12.18 -6.32
N ARG A 154 -8.93 11.37 -5.75
CA ARG A 154 -8.57 10.15 -5.02
C ARG A 154 -7.93 9.08 -5.91
N LEU A 155 -7.99 9.23 -7.23
CA LEU A 155 -7.32 8.34 -8.20
C LEU A 155 -5.95 8.89 -8.63
N GLY A 156 -5.47 9.97 -8.00
CA GLY A 156 -4.15 10.54 -8.21
C GLY A 156 -3.96 11.10 -9.62
N TYR A 157 -2.96 10.58 -10.32
CA TYR A 157 -2.60 10.94 -11.68
C TYR A 157 -2.80 9.75 -12.61
N ARG A 158 -2.89 10.04 -13.91
CA ARG A 158 -3.07 9.01 -14.94
C ARG A 158 -2.14 9.27 -16.13
N ILE A 159 -1.69 8.21 -16.80
CA ILE A 159 -0.87 8.36 -18.01
C ILE A 159 -1.65 9.07 -19.12
N ASN A 160 -0.95 9.86 -19.92
CA ASN A 160 -1.52 10.53 -21.08
C ASN A 160 -0.91 10.02 -22.39
N ARG A 161 -1.36 10.54 -23.53
CA ARG A 161 -0.85 10.12 -24.86
C ARG A 161 0.65 10.35 -25.03
N LYS A 162 1.22 11.35 -24.33
CA LYS A 162 2.66 11.63 -24.35
C LYS A 162 3.44 10.48 -23.71
N PHE A 163 2.98 9.97 -22.57
CA PHE A 163 3.58 8.80 -21.91
C PHE A 163 3.61 7.60 -22.86
N VAL A 164 2.47 7.30 -23.48
CA VAL A 164 2.34 6.17 -24.40
C VAL A 164 3.29 6.32 -25.57
N ARG A 165 3.30 7.49 -26.23
CA ARG A 165 4.19 7.75 -27.37
C ARG A 165 5.67 7.51 -27.03
N ASP A 166 6.14 8.05 -25.91
CA ASP A 166 7.59 8.13 -25.62
C ASP A 166 8.13 6.86 -24.91
N PHE A 167 7.30 6.19 -24.11
CA PHE A 167 7.72 4.98 -23.38
C PHE A 167 7.21 3.68 -24.01
N PHE A 168 5.96 3.62 -24.47
CA PHE A 168 5.47 2.42 -25.19
C PHE A 168 6.07 2.33 -26.60
N GLY A 169 6.59 3.43 -27.16
CA GLY A 169 7.36 3.41 -28.42
C GLY A 169 8.64 2.58 -28.37
N ARG A 170 9.09 2.19 -27.17
CA ARG A 170 10.23 1.28 -26.96
C ARG A 170 9.85 -0.20 -27.11
N VAL A 171 8.55 -0.49 -27.20
CA VAL A 171 7.97 -1.84 -27.33
C VAL A 171 7.20 -1.97 -28.64
N PHE A 172 6.48 -0.93 -29.05
CA PHE A 172 5.58 -0.95 -30.20
C PHE A 172 6.03 0.01 -31.31
N ASN A 173 5.89 -0.41 -32.57
CA ASN A 173 6.18 0.41 -33.75
C ASN A 173 5.20 1.59 -33.94
N HIS A 174 3.95 1.43 -33.47
CA HIS A 174 2.89 2.44 -33.57
C HIS A 174 2.31 2.74 -32.17
N PRO A 175 3.08 3.39 -31.28
CA PRO A 175 2.66 3.57 -29.89
C PRO A 175 1.37 4.39 -29.75
N HIS A 176 1.10 5.32 -30.68
CA HIS A 176 -0.12 6.12 -30.71
C HIS A 176 -1.41 5.32 -30.93
N ALA A 177 -1.31 4.08 -31.40
CA ALA A 177 -2.45 3.19 -31.64
C ALA A 177 -2.63 2.13 -30.53
N VAL A 178 -1.74 2.08 -29.53
CA VAL A 178 -1.79 1.09 -28.44
C VAL A 178 -3.00 1.32 -27.55
N PHE A 179 -3.26 2.58 -27.17
CA PHE A 179 -4.42 2.97 -26.40
C PHE A 179 -5.20 4.05 -27.16
N THR A 180 -6.50 3.81 -27.34
CA THR A 180 -7.41 4.79 -27.96
C THR A 180 -7.63 5.99 -27.03
N GLU A 181 -8.23 7.05 -27.55
CA GLU A 181 -8.66 8.19 -26.72
C GLU A 181 -9.52 7.75 -25.55
N GLU A 182 -10.51 6.93 -25.83
CA GLU A 182 -11.46 6.42 -24.85
C GLU A 182 -10.83 5.48 -23.82
N MET A 183 -9.65 4.91 -24.10
CA MET A 183 -8.89 4.17 -23.10
C MET A 183 -8.09 5.11 -22.18
N ILE A 184 -7.50 6.17 -22.73
CA ILE A 184 -6.79 7.19 -21.93
C ILE A 184 -7.76 8.00 -21.06
N GLU A 185 -8.95 8.26 -21.59
CA GLU A 185 -10.02 9.05 -20.96
C GLU A 185 -11.31 8.20 -20.90
N PRO A 186 -11.39 7.21 -19.99
CA PRO A 186 -12.52 6.28 -19.89
C PRO A 186 -13.86 6.97 -19.62
N GLU A 187 -13.87 8.17 -19.05
CA GLU A 187 -15.05 9.00 -18.86
C GLU A 187 -15.76 9.38 -20.17
N LYS A 188 -15.06 9.33 -21.31
CA LYS A 188 -15.65 9.58 -22.65
C LYS A 188 -16.49 8.40 -23.15
N GLN A 189 -16.26 7.19 -22.64
CA GLN A 189 -17.03 6.02 -23.05
C GLN A 189 -18.48 6.09 -22.57
N ASP A 190 -18.69 6.50 -21.31
CA ASP A 190 -19.99 6.69 -20.68
C ASP A 190 -19.80 7.53 -19.39
N ARG A 191 -20.28 8.78 -19.41
CA ARG A 191 -20.12 9.70 -18.29
C ARG A 191 -20.89 9.26 -17.04
N ASN A 192 -22.06 8.65 -17.21
CA ASN A 192 -22.90 8.23 -16.09
C ASN A 192 -22.27 7.03 -15.38
N ALA A 193 -21.80 6.04 -16.14
CA ALA A 193 -21.08 4.89 -15.58
C ALA A 193 -19.78 5.32 -14.87
N PHE A 194 -19.09 6.33 -15.40
CA PHE A 194 -17.91 6.90 -14.77
C PHE A 194 -18.22 7.56 -13.42
N VAL A 195 -19.23 8.43 -13.39
CA VAL A 195 -19.71 9.07 -12.15
C VAL A 195 -20.18 8.04 -11.11
N GLU A 196 -20.99 7.07 -11.53
CA GLU A 196 -21.46 6.00 -10.64
C GLU A 196 -20.28 5.18 -10.07
N GLY A 197 -19.22 4.98 -10.86
CA GLY A 197 -18.01 4.29 -10.42
C GLY A 197 -17.20 5.08 -9.39
N LEU A 198 -17.09 6.40 -9.54
CA LEU A 198 -16.45 7.26 -8.53
C LEU A 198 -17.22 7.24 -7.22
N ASP A 199 -18.56 7.36 -7.29
CA ASP A 199 -19.43 7.26 -6.11
C ASP A 199 -19.30 5.89 -5.44
N ASN A 200 -19.18 4.81 -6.22
CA ASN A 200 -18.97 3.45 -5.72
C ASN A 200 -17.64 3.30 -4.97
N ILE A 201 -16.56 3.93 -5.45
CA ILE A 201 -15.26 3.98 -4.77
C ILE A 201 -15.41 4.68 -3.41
N VAL A 202 -16.00 5.87 -3.39
CA VAL A 202 -16.18 6.65 -2.16
C VAL A 202 -17.04 5.90 -1.14
N ALA A 203 -18.17 5.34 -1.56
CA ALA A 203 -19.04 4.54 -0.70
C ALA A 203 -18.30 3.34 -0.10
N THR A 204 -17.42 2.71 -0.88
CA THR A 204 -16.59 1.59 -0.43
C THR A 204 -15.53 2.04 0.57
N GLN A 205 -14.86 3.17 0.32
CA GLN A 205 -13.89 3.77 1.24
C GLN A 205 -14.52 4.12 2.59
N ILE A 206 -15.70 4.73 2.59
CA ILE A 206 -16.45 5.02 3.83
C ILE A 206 -16.79 3.72 4.56
N ARG A 207 -17.34 2.71 3.86
CA ARG A 207 -17.71 1.44 4.48
C ARG A 207 -16.51 0.73 5.09
N VAL A 208 -15.41 0.62 4.35
CA VAL A 208 -14.20 -0.08 4.82
C VAL A 208 -13.53 0.71 5.95
N GLY A 209 -13.41 2.03 5.84
CA GLY A 209 -12.85 2.88 6.90
C GLY A 209 -13.62 2.76 8.21
N ASN A 210 -14.96 2.68 8.14
CA ASN A 210 -15.81 2.48 9.33
C ASN A 210 -15.51 1.18 10.07
N LEU A 211 -15.01 0.12 9.41
CA LEU A 211 -14.66 -1.13 10.09
C LEU A 211 -13.56 -0.92 11.14
N TYR A 212 -12.55 -0.10 10.81
CA TYR A 212 -11.45 0.23 11.73
C TYR A 212 -11.88 1.11 12.90
N LEU A 213 -12.90 1.96 12.68
CA LEU A 213 -13.49 2.77 13.75
C LEU A 213 -14.33 1.90 14.68
N GLN A 214 -15.10 0.96 14.13
CA GLN A 214 -16.01 0.09 14.88
C GLN A 214 -15.29 -0.94 15.75
N ASP A 215 -14.20 -1.52 15.25
CA ASP A 215 -13.41 -2.51 16.00
C ASP A 215 -12.30 -1.88 16.87
N GLY A 216 -12.16 -0.55 16.83
CA GLY A 216 -11.17 0.20 17.60
C GLY A 216 -9.72 0.06 17.10
N SER A 217 -9.47 -0.70 16.03
CA SER A 217 -8.12 -0.90 15.49
C SER A 217 -7.49 0.39 14.96
N ILE A 218 -8.30 1.43 14.70
CA ILE A 218 -7.82 2.79 14.38
C ILE A 218 -6.86 3.35 15.43
N GLU A 219 -6.97 2.96 16.70
CA GLU A 219 -6.07 3.43 17.77
C GLU A 219 -4.65 2.88 17.65
N ALA A 220 -4.47 1.78 16.91
CA ALA A 220 -3.16 1.25 16.58
C ALA A 220 -2.61 1.77 15.24
N ALA A 221 -3.37 2.58 14.49
CA ALA A 221 -2.90 3.18 13.26
C ALA A 221 -1.78 4.19 13.54
N CYS A 222 -0.72 4.15 12.72
CA CYS A 222 0.24 5.24 12.73
C CYS A 222 -0.45 6.56 12.32
N PRO A 223 0.05 7.73 12.75
CA PRO A 223 -0.62 9.01 12.52
C PRO A 223 -1.06 9.29 11.06
N PRO A 224 -0.25 8.98 10.02
CA PRO A 224 -0.68 9.17 8.62
C PRO A 224 -1.91 8.34 8.26
N LEU A 225 -1.97 7.07 8.68
CA LEU A 225 -3.11 6.19 8.40
C LEU A 225 -4.32 6.52 9.26
N LYS A 226 -4.12 6.98 10.49
CA LYS A 226 -5.21 7.47 11.34
C LYS A 226 -5.92 8.64 10.65
N ALA A 227 -5.14 9.64 10.21
CA ALA A 227 -5.68 10.78 9.46
C ALA A 227 -6.39 10.33 8.18
N LEU A 228 -5.78 9.42 7.42
CA LEU A 228 -6.33 8.93 6.15
C LEU A 228 -7.68 8.22 6.33
N ILE A 229 -7.81 7.34 7.33
CA ILE A 229 -9.04 6.60 7.58
C ILE A 229 -10.17 7.54 8.02
N HIS A 230 -9.89 8.54 8.85
CA HIS A 230 -10.88 9.58 9.16
C HIS A 230 -11.29 10.37 7.91
N ILE A 231 -10.34 10.75 7.04
CA ILE A 231 -10.66 11.42 5.77
C ILE A 231 -11.50 10.53 4.84
N MET A 232 -11.26 9.21 4.83
CA MET A 232 -12.07 8.27 4.05
C MET A 232 -13.52 8.26 4.52
N VAL A 233 -13.76 8.29 5.84
CA VAL A 233 -15.10 8.15 6.45
C VAL A 233 -15.83 9.48 6.55
N GLU A 234 -15.16 10.52 7.05
CA GLU A 234 -15.73 11.81 7.43
C GLU A 234 -15.44 12.90 6.40
N GLY A 235 -14.56 12.64 5.43
CA GLY A 235 -14.10 13.63 4.45
C GLY A 235 -13.01 14.57 4.97
N GLN A 236 -12.72 14.53 6.27
CA GLN A 236 -11.72 15.36 6.92
C GLN A 236 -11.07 14.65 8.12
N TRP A 237 -9.95 15.20 8.58
CA TRP A 237 -9.32 14.88 9.85
C TRP A 237 -8.86 16.20 10.49
N GLU A 238 -9.36 16.52 11.68
CA GLU A 238 -9.10 17.80 12.37
C GLU A 238 -9.38 19.06 11.51
N GLY A 239 -10.45 19.04 10.71
CA GLY A 239 -10.76 20.16 9.81
C GLY A 239 -9.93 20.20 8.52
N LYS A 240 -9.04 19.22 8.31
CA LYS A 240 -8.15 19.13 7.13
C LYS A 240 -8.61 18.03 6.19
N THR A 241 -8.57 18.30 4.91
CA THR A 241 -8.87 17.38 3.81
C THR A 241 -7.61 16.64 3.36
N LEU A 242 -7.77 15.72 2.39
CA LEU A 242 -6.64 15.03 1.78
C LEU A 242 -5.66 15.98 1.08
N ALA A 243 -6.15 17.10 0.54
CA ALA A 243 -5.33 18.07 -0.19
C ALA A 243 -4.47 18.95 0.72
N ASP A 244 -4.76 18.99 2.03
CA ASP A 244 -4.04 19.86 2.96
C ASP A 244 -2.56 19.48 3.06
N PRO A 245 -1.63 20.45 2.90
CA PRO A 245 -0.19 20.19 2.97
C PRO A 245 0.24 19.53 4.29
N ALA A 246 -0.44 19.84 5.39
CA ALA A 246 -0.20 19.22 6.69
C ALA A 246 -0.46 17.71 6.65
N VAL A 247 -1.56 17.26 6.01
CA VAL A 247 -1.89 15.84 5.84
C VAL A 247 -0.88 15.17 4.90
N ARG A 248 -0.58 15.79 3.76
CA ARG A 248 0.40 15.27 2.80
C ARG A 248 1.78 15.06 3.43
N SER A 249 2.20 16.01 4.27
CA SER A 249 3.50 15.95 4.94
C SER A 249 3.66 14.74 5.86
N LEU A 250 2.57 14.18 6.41
CA LEU A 250 2.62 12.98 7.26
C LEU A 250 3.22 11.76 6.55
N PHE A 251 3.15 11.72 5.22
CA PHE A 251 3.60 10.61 4.39
C PHE A 251 5.05 10.78 3.89
N THR A 252 5.76 11.83 4.32
CA THR A 252 7.13 12.10 3.89
C THR A 252 8.16 11.33 4.70
N LEU A 253 9.31 11.03 4.08
CA LEU A 253 10.41 10.33 4.73
C LEU A 253 10.96 11.16 5.90
N GLU A 254 11.15 12.46 5.68
CA GLU A 254 11.70 13.37 6.68
C GLU A 254 10.82 13.41 7.93
N ASN A 255 9.51 13.57 7.77
CA ASN A 255 8.59 13.61 8.90
C ASN A 255 8.49 12.25 9.61
N MET A 256 8.51 11.14 8.88
CA MET A 256 8.51 9.82 9.52
C MET A 256 9.80 9.57 10.31
N LEU A 257 10.98 9.90 9.77
CA LEU A 257 12.24 9.68 10.48
C LEU A 257 12.35 10.54 11.75
N ALA A 258 11.79 11.74 11.72
CA ALA A 258 11.77 12.68 12.84
C ALA A 258 10.65 12.41 13.86
N SER A 259 9.72 11.49 13.59
CA SER A 259 8.54 11.31 14.43
C SER A 259 8.76 10.38 15.62
N ASP A 260 8.10 10.69 16.74
CA ASP A 260 8.11 9.84 17.92
C ASP A 260 7.51 8.46 17.63
N TRP A 261 6.46 8.39 16.80
CA TRP A 261 5.80 7.11 16.48
C TRP A 261 6.72 6.15 15.72
N TYR A 262 7.61 6.65 14.86
CA TYR A 262 8.57 5.78 14.18
C TYR A 262 9.68 5.35 15.14
N GLN A 263 10.18 6.27 15.98
CA GLN A 263 11.16 5.93 17.01
C GLN A 263 10.64 4.87 17.99
N GLU A 264 9.37 4.96 18.39
CA GLU A 264 8.70 3.97 19.25
C GLU A 264 8.69 2.58 18.60
N ARG A 265 8.48 2.48 17.28
CA ARG A 265 8.55 1.21 16.55
C ARG A 265 9.95 0.59 16.60
N LEU A 266 10.99 1.41 16.51
CA LEU A 266 12.39 0.95 16.57
C LEU A 266 12.76 0.50 17.99
N GLN A 267 12.35 1.26 19.01
CA GLN A 267 12.54 0.90 20.41
C GLN A 267 11.78 -0.39 20.78
N THR A 268 10.57 -0.54 20.25
CA THR A 268 9.78 -1.77 20.41
C THR A 268 10.50 -2.97 19.76
N LYS A 269 11.08 -2.78 18.56
CA LYS A 269 11.89 -3.82 17.90
C LYS A 269 13.11 -4.22 18.74
N GLN A 270 13.85 -3.25 19.25
CA GLN A 270 15.01 -3.50 20.12
C GLN A 270 14.60 -4.32 21.35
N THR A 271 13.54 -3.89 22.04
CA THR A 271 13.02 -4.58 23.23
C THR A 271 12.60 -6.03 22.90
N LEU A 272 11.91 -6.21 21.77
CA LEU A 272 11.52 -7.54 21.29
C LEU A 272 12.74 -8.44 21.04
N ASP A 273 13.80 -7.91 20.42
CA ASP A 273 15.00 -8.67 20.13
C ASP A 273 15.77 -9.07 21.39
N VAL A 274 15.89 -8.15 22.35
CA VAL A 274 16.48 -8.45 23.65
C VAL A 274 15.73 -9.61 24.31
N ASN A 275 14.40 -9.54 24.36
CA ASN A 275 13.56 -10.58 24.96
C ASN A 275 13.60 -11.89 24.16
N LEU A 276 13.73 -11.82 22.83
CA LEU A 276 13.85 -13.00 21.98
C LEU A 276 15.15 -13.76 22.28
N TRP A 277 16.28 -13.05 22.30
CA TRP A 277 17.59 -13.66 22.53
C TRP A 277 17.76 -14.15 23.97
N GLU A 278 17.13 -13.47 24.94
CA GLU A 278 17.04 -13.96 26.32
C GLU A 278 16.32 -15.31 26.38
N ARG A 279 15.12 -15.42 25.78
CA ARG A 279 14.39 -16.69 25.73
C ARG A 279 15.18 -17.79 25.03
N HIS A 280 15.95 -17.46 23.99
CA HIS A 280 16.82 -18.43 23.33
C HIS A 280 17.94 -18.91 24.26
N ALA A 281 18.61 -18.00 24.97
CA ALA A 281 19.65 -18.35 25.93
C ALA A 281 19.09 -19.21 27.07
N ASP A 282 17.94 -18.85 27.63
CA ASP A 282 17.27 -19.60 28.70
C ASP A 282 16.88 -21.01 28.25
N TYR A 283 16.33 -21.13 27.04
CA TYR A 283 15.97 -22.43 26.47
C TYR A 283 17.19 -23.33 26.28
N LEU A 284 18.29 -22.79 25.74
CA LEU A 284 19.52 -23.54 25.49
C LEU A 284 20.19 -23.95 26.81
N LYS A 285 20.21 -23.06 27.81
CA LYS A 285 20.66 -23.37 29.16
C LYS A 285 19.85 -24.50 29.78
N ALA A 286 18.52 -24.40 29.71
CA ALA A 286 17.63 -25.45 30.22
C ALA A 286 17.84 -26.80 29.50
N PHE A 287 18.23 -26.78 28.22
CA PHE A 287 18.59 -28.00 27.49
C PHE A 287 19.94 -28.59 27.95
N LEU A 288 20.96 -27.75 28.16
CA LEU A 288 22.28 -28.17 28.66
C LEU A 288 22.19 -28.79 30.07
N ASP A 289 21.27 -28.31 30.90
CA ASP A 289 21.05 -28.82 32.26
C ASP A 289 20.30 -30.17 32.30
N LYS A 290 19.81 -30.69 31.16
CA LYS A 290 19.10 -31.99 31.10
C LYS A 290 20.05 -33.16 31.30
N LYS A 291 19.82 -33.93 32.36
CA LYS A 291 20.53 -35.19 32.62
C LYS A 291 20.30 -36.18 31.48
N GLY A 292 21.37 -36.80 30.98
CA GLY A 292 21.30 -37.81 29.92
C GLY A 292 21.37 -37.26 28.50
N TYR A 293 21.54 -35.95 28.31
CA TYR A 293 21.62 -35.28 27.00
C TYR A 293 23.01 -34.68 26.71
N GLN A 294 24.05 -35.10 27.44
CA GLN A 294 25.40 -34.54 27.32
C GLN A 294 26.05 -34.84 25.95
N ASP A 295 25.76 -36.01 25.38
CA ASP A 295 26.32 -36.40 24.08
C ASP A 295 25.61 -35.67 22.94
N GLU A 296 24.28 -35.53 23.00
CA GLU A 296 23.50 -34.74 22.07
C GLU A 296 23.87 -33.25 22.14
N SER A 297 24.08 -32.72 23.35
CA SER A 297 24.48 -31.32 23.55
C SER A 297 25.83 -31.02 22.91
N ARG A 298 26.79 -31.95 23.02
CA ARG A 298 28.09 -31.87 22.34
C ARG A 298 27.93 -32.00 20.83
N ARG A 299 27.19 -33.00 20.34
CA ARG A 299 26.97 -33.25 18.91
C ARG A 299 26.30 -32.08 18.19
N LEU A 300 25.41 -31.36 18.87
CA LEU A 300 24.66 -30.23 18.30
C LEU A 300 25.30 -28.87 18.57
N HIS A 301 26.45 -28.83 19.27
CA HIS A 301 27.15 -27.60 19.65
C HIS A 301 26.25 -26.63 20.45
N ILE A 302 25.50 -27.15 21.42
CA ILE A 302 24.50 -26.35 22.15
C ILE A 302 25.14 -25.22 22.96
N GLN A 303 26.32 -25.45 23.56
CA GLN A 303 27.05 -24.40 24.28
C GLN A 303 27.42 -23.23 23.36
N GLU A 304 27.98 -23.50 22.17
CA GLU A 304 28.34 -22.46 21.21
C GLU A 304 27.11 -21.65 20.76
N ARG A 305 25.96 -22.31 20.57
CA ARG A 305 24.69 -21.63 20.25
C ARG A 305 24.20 -20.77 21.40
N MET A 306 24.40 -21.21 22.65
CA MET A 306 24.08 -20.42 23.84
C MET A 306 24.95 -19.17 23.90
N ASP A 307 26.26 -19.31 23.67
CA ASP A 307 27.20 -18.20 23.66
C ASP A 307 26.84 -17.19 22.56
N GLN A 308 26.44 -17.67 21.37
CA GLN A 308 25.92 -16.82 20.30
C GLN A 308 24.63 -16.09 20.68
N ALA A 309 23.69 -16.77 21.36
CA ALA A 309 22.45 -16.15 21.81
C ALA A 309 22.71 -15.04 22.85
N VAL A 310 23.62 -15.28 23.80
CA VAL A 310 24.04 -14.27 24.79
C VAL A 310 24.73 -13.08 24.10
N ALA A 311 25.62 -13.35 23.16
CA ALA A 311 26.27 -12.28 22.39
C ALA A 311 25.26 -11.45 21.59
N LYS A 312 24.25 -12.09 20.98
CA LYS A 312 23.17 -11.40 20.26
C LYS A 312 22.25 -10.60 21.18
N GLN A 313 21.97 -11.10 22.38
CA GLN A 313 21.24 -10.35 23.40
C GLN A 313 22.02 -9.09 23.82
N ALA A 314 23.33 -9.22 24.06
CA ALA A 314 24.20 -8.10 24.40
C ALA A 314 24.26 -7.07 23.26
N GLU A 315 24.38 -7.53 22.01
CA GLU A 315 24.30 -6.69 20.81
C GLU A 315 22.98 -5.93 20.75
N ALA A 316 21.84 -6.58 20.97
CA ALA A 316 20.53 -5.94 20.94
C ALA A 316 20.33 -4.92 22.07
N LYS A 317 20.95 -5.12 23.25
CA LYS A 317 20.92 -4.17 24.37
C LYS A 317 21.77 -2.90 24.12
N ASP A 318 22.70 -2.95 23.18
CA ASP A 318 23.58 -1.83 22.87
C ASP A 318 22.77 -0.66 22.28
N PRO A 319 22.93 0.59 22.78
CA PRO A 319 22.30 1.77 22.19
C PRO A 319 22.60 1.97 20.70
N GLU A 320 23.76 1.54 20.20
CA GLU A 320 24.11 1.59 18.78
C GLU A 320 23.25 0.64 17.93
N TYR A 321 22.67 -0.41 18.54
CA TYR A 321 21.73 -1.29 17.85
C TYR A 321 20.50 -0.52 17.36
N LEU A 322 19.96 0.37 18.20
CA LEU A 322 18.81 1.19 17.85
C LEU A 322 19.11 2.09 16.63
N LYS A 323 20.32 2.64 16.55
CA LYS A 323 20.77 3.42 15.38
C LYS A 323 20.85 2.55 14.11
N ARG A 324 21.25 1.28 14.23
CA ARG A 324 21.25 0.33 13.08
C ARG A 324 19.84 -0.05 12.62
N LEU A 325 18.82 0.09 13.47
CA LEU A 325 17.43 -0.19 13.10
C LEU A 325 16.77 0.96 12.32
N VAL A 326 17.35 2.16 12.33
CA VAL A 326 16.85 3.29 11.53
C VAL A 326 16.91 2.90 10.05
N GLY A 327 15.79 3.06 9.34
CA GLY A 327 15.65 2.57 7.97
C GLY A 327 15.08 1.15 7.87
N THR A 328 14.63 0.56 8.99
CA THR A 328 13.84 -0.69 9.01
C THR A 328 12.39 -0.41 9.38
N LEU A 329 11.52 -1.43 9.28
CA LEU A 329 10.10 -1.32 9.59
C LEU A 329 9.79 -1.09 11.09
N GLY A 330 10.75 -1.39 11.97
CA GLY A 330 10.51 -1.56 13.39
C GLY A 330 9.49 -2.66 13.67
N VAL A 331 8.79 -2.55 14.80
CA VAL A 331 7.67 -3.43 15.19
C VAL A 331 6.50 -2.58 15.66
N GLN A 332 5.27 -3.03 15.42
CA GLN A 332 4.07 -2.41 15.95
C GLN A 332 4.09 -2.40 17.48
N PRO A 333 4.02 -1.23 18.14
CA PRO A 333 3.74 -1.15 19.56
C PRO A 333 2.31 -1.66 19.81
N LEU A 334 2.15 -2.67 20.67
CA LEU A 334 0.86 -3.31 20.94
C LEU A 334 0.11 -2.69 22.13
N GLN A 335 0.72 -1.74 22.84
CA GLN A 335 0.12 -1.10 24.01
C GLN A 335 -1.21 -0.39 23.66
N SER A 336 -1.30 0.16 22.45
CA SER A 336 -2.53 0.78 21.92
C SER A 336 -3.65 -0.23 21.62
N LEU A 337 -3.34 -1.51 21.40
CA LEU A 337 -4.34 -2.57 21.17
C LEU A 337 -4.82 -3.24 22.46
N GLN A 338 -4.15 -3.00 23.61
CA GLN A 338 -4.53 -3.58 24.91
C GLN A 338 -5.62 -2.78 25.64
N SER A 339 -5.99 -1.60 25.11
CA SER A 339 -6.91 -0.65 25.73
C SER A 339 -8.36 -0.75 25.22
N THR A 340 -8.63 -1.76 24.40
CA THR A 340 -9.89 -2.12 23.74
C THR A 340 -10.19 -3.57 24.06
#